data_AF-A0A9P7D9W5-F1
#
_entry.id   AF-A0A9P7D9W5-F1
#
_cell.length_a   1.000
_cell.length_b   1.000
_cell.length_c   1.000
_cell.angle_alpha   90.00
_cell.angle_beta   90.00
_cell.angle_gamma   90.00
#
_symmetry.space_group_name_H-M   'P 1'
#
loop_
_entity.id
_entity.type
_entity.pdbx_description
1 polymer ?
#
loop_
_entity_poly.entity_id
_entity_poly.type
_entity_poly.pdbx_seq_one_letter_code
_entity_poly.pdbx_strand_id
1 'polypeptide(L)'
;CQSCQIGEGKFRCLTCSGDQTFCRSCIVNAHQFLPFHKVQEWTGKCFNDTSLEELGFIWYMGHGGQPCPFSDDMHAWENIPMDAEADFSSMETVHGSTIPTKLTIVHSTGVFLHNIVWCSCPGVDC
;
A
#
# COMPACT_ATOMS: atom_id res chain seq x y z
N CYS A 1 14.80 -2.86 13.12
CA CYS A 1 13.33 -2.66 13.20
C CYS A 1 12.93 -2.85 14.64
N GLN A 2 12.32 -1.84 15.28
CA GLN A 2 11.94 -1.91 16.69
C GLN A 2 10.75 -2.85 16.95
N SER A 3 9.98 -3.20 15.92
CA SER A 3 8.85 -4.13 16.03
C SER A 3 9.29 -5.60 15.96
N CYS A 4 9.92 -6.03 14.85
CA CYS A 4 10.23 -7.45 14.66
C CYS A 4 11.63 -7.88 15.09
N GLN A 5 12.56 -6.94 15.35
CA GLN A 5 13.96 -7.20 15.70
C GLN A 5 14.76 -8.06 14.68
N ILE A 6 14.20 -8.31 13.49
CA ILE A 6 14.83 -9.11 12.42
C ILE A 6 15.34 -8.21 11.29
N GLY A 7 14.45 -7.37 10.73
CA GLY A 7 14.77 -6.50 9.61
C GLY A 7 15.44 -5.19 10.02
N GLU A 8 16.17 -4.57 9.10
CA GLU A 8 16.78 -3.26 9.29
C GLU A 8 15.70 -2.16 9.46
N GLY A 9 15.86 -1.31 10.48
CA GLY A 9 14.90 -0.24 10.79
C GLY A 9 15.17 1.04 9.98
N LYS A 10 14.92 1.02 8.66
CA LYS A 10 15.18 2.18 7.80
C LYS A 10 14.02 3.18 7.72
N PHE A 11 12.81 2.74 8.02
CA PHE A 11 11.63 3.54 7.77
C PHE A 11 11.10 4.14 9.06
N ARG A 12 10.68 5.40 9.02
CA ARG A 12 9.99 6.06 10.14
C ARG A 12 8.74 6.75 9.65
N CYS A 13 7.82 6.99 10.56
CA CYS A 13 6.63 7.79 10.31
C CYS A 13 6.79 9.18 10.94
N LEU A 14 6.42 10.22 10.21
CA LEU A 14 6.44 11.60 10.70
C LEU A 14 5.13 12.01 11.39
N THR A 15 4.08 11.20 11.22
CA THR A 15 2.74 11.47 11.76
C THR A 15 2.46 10.72 13.05
N CYS A 16 3.01 9.51 13.20
CA CYS A 16 2.91 8.75 14.44
C CYS A 16 3.69 9.45 15.56
N SER A 17 3.21 9.28 16.80
CA SER A 17 3.95 9.76 17.98
C SER A 17 5.14 8.83 18.27
N GLY A 18 6.33 9.42 18.39
CA GLY A 18 7.56 8.74 18.81
C GLY A 18 8.57 8.48 17.69
N ASP A 19 9.82 8.18 18.08
CA ASP A 19 10.95 8.02 17.16
C ASP A 19 11.20 6.56 16.76
N GLN A 20 10.11 5.83 16.50
CA GLN A 20 10.20 4.41 16.14
C GLN A 20 10.61 4.21 14.68
N THR A 21 11.48 3.23 14.46
CA THR A 21 11.99 2.81 13.16
C THR A 21 11.59 1.37 12.86
N PHE A 22 11.18 1.14 11.63
CA PHE A 22 10.58 -0.10 11.15
C PHE A 22 11.33 -0.60 9.92
N CYS A 23 11.30 -1.91 9.70
CA CYS A 23 11.59 -2.45 8.37
C CYS A 23 10.39 -2.25 7.44
N ARG A 24 10.59 -2.48 6.13
CA ARG A 24 9.59 -2.28 5.09
C ARG A 24 8.24 -2.96 5.39
N SER A 25 8.26 -4.24 5.77
CA SER A 25 7.03 -4.97 6.08
C SER A 25 6.36 -4.46 7.36
N CYS A 26 7.14 -4.20 8.41
CA CYS A 26 6.58 -3.70 9.67
C CYS A 26 5.97 -2.31 9.56
N ILE A 27 6.54 -1.41 8.73
CA ILE A 27 5.94 -0.08 8.57
C ILE A 27 4.62 -0.16 7.81
N VAL A 28 4.53 -0.97 6.76
CA VAL A 28 3.25 -1.18 6.05
C VAL A 28 2.21 -1.77 6.99
N ASN A 29 2.55 -2.81 7.74
CA ASN A 29 1.63 -3.45 8.68
C ASN A 29 1.16 -2.49 9.80
N ALA A 30 2.08 -1.71 10.38
CA ALA A 30 1.74 -0.75 11.42
C ALA A 30 0.82 0.39 10.93
N HIS A 31 0.83 0.68 9.62
CA HIS A 31 0.05 1.75 8.99
C HIS A 31 -1.12 1.23 8.14
N GLN A 32 -1.50 -0.04 8.26
CA GLN A 32 -2.54 -0.63 7.42
C GLN A 32 -3.90 0.11 7.50
N PHE A 33 -4.19 0.77 8.63
CA PHE A 33 -5.40 1.58 8.85
C PHE A 33 -5.12 3.08 8.93
N LEU A 34 -3.91 3.50 8.55
CA LEU A 34 -3.43 4.88 8.64
C LEU A 34 -2.89 5.35 7.28
N PRO A 35 -3.71 5.31 6.21
CA PRO A 35 -3.25 5.55 4.83
C PRO A 35 -2.64 6.94 4.62
N PHE A 36 -3.07 7.93 5.40
CA PHE A 36 -2.65 9.33 5.26
C PHE A 36 -1.45 9.73 6.13
N HIS A 37 -0.71 8.76 6.67
CA HIS A 37 0.51 9.03 7.43
C HIS A 37 1.70 9.21 6.47
N LYS A 38 2.53 10.21 6.76
CA LYS A 38 3.75 10.47 5.99
C LYS A 38 4.90 9.66 6.55
N VAL A 39 5.65 9.01 5.67
CA VAL A 39 6.77 8.15 6.04
C VAL A 39 8.05 8.61 5.34
N GLN A 40 9.19 8.22 5.90
CA GLN A 40 10.51 8.51 5.34
C GLN A 40 11.39 7.28 5.40
N GLU A 41 12.33 7.18 4.45
CA GLU A 41 13.36 6.16 4.40
C GLU A 41 14.74 6.75 4.74
N TRP A 42 15.50 6.02 5.57
CA TRP A 42 16.90 6.31 5.83
C TRP A 42 17.78 5.84 4.66
N THR A 43 18.42 6.79 3.99
CA THR A 43 19.30 6.53 2.83
C THR A 43 20.74 6.17 3.21
N GLY A 44 21.07 6.12 4.50
CA GLY A 44 22.44 6.02 5.00
C GLY A 44 23.06 7.38 5.36
N LYS A 45 22.49 8.49 4.86
CA LYS A 45 22.97 9.86 5.14
C LYS A 45 21.89 10.75 5.75
N CYS A 46 20.68 10.69 5.20
CA CYS A 46 19.54 11.46 5.63
C CYS A 46 18.25 10.69 5.41
N PHE A 47 17.17 11.18 6.01
CA PHE A 47 15.82 10.71 5.72
C PHE A 47 15.28 11.43 4.48
N ASN A 48 14.82 10.65 3.51
CA ASN A 48 14.11 11.15 2.34
C ASN A 48 12.62 10.79 2.44
N ASP A 49 11.78 11.61 1.83
CA ASP A 49 10.36 11.32 1.71
C ASP A 49 10.14 10.06 0.87
N THR A 50 9.22 9.23 1.32
CA THR A 50 8.68 8.08 0.59
C THR A 50 7.19 7.96 0.92
N SER A 51 6.47 7.10 0.21
CA SER A 51 5.05 6.85 0.45
C SER A 51 4.80 5.42 0.90
N LEU A 52 3.69 5.19 1.60
CA LEU A 52 3.24 3.83 1.91
C LEU A 52 3.08 2.98 0.63
N GLU A 53 2.64 3.59 -0.48
CA GLU A 53 2.48 2.93 -1.78
C GLU A 53 3.80 2.43 -2.34
N GLU A 54 4.84 3.26 -2.35
CA GLU A 54 6.20 2.85 -2.76
C GLU A 54 6.76 1.71 -1.89
N LEU A 55 6.28 1.60 -0.65
CA LEU A 55 6.65 0.53 0.28
C LEU A 55 5.81 -0.75 0.11
N GLY A 56 4.79 -0.74 -0.75
CA GLY A 56 3.93 -1.88 -1.03
C GLY A 56 2.62 -1.91 -0.24
N PHE A 57 2.19 -0.78 0.33
CA PHE A 57 0.87 -0.69 0.94
C PHE A 57 -0.23 -0.80 -0.11
N ILE A 58 -1.14 -1.74 0.13
CA ILE A 58 -2.38 -1.90 -0.62
C ILE A 58 -3.53 -1.54 0.32
N TRP A 59 -4.41 -0.66 -0.14
CA TRP A 59 -5.61 -0.29 0.59
C TRP A 59 -6.78 -1.12 0.09
N TYR A 60 -7.13 -2.15 0.86
CA TYR A 60 -8.33 -2.96 0.59
C TYR A 60 -9.57 -2.20 1.05
N MET A 61 -10.55 -2.06 0.15
CA MET A 61 -11.83 -1.42 0.42
C MET A 61 -12.88 -2.49 0.72
N GLY A 62 -13.41 -2.45 1.95
CA GLY A 62 -14.28 -3.51 2.50
C GLY A 62 -13.52 -4.40 3.48
N HIS A 63 -14.24 -5.31 4.14
CA HIS A 63 -13.73 -6.29 5.11
C HIS A 63 -12.83 -5.71 6.20
N GLY A 64 -13.13 -4.48 6.63
CA GLY A 64 -12.32 -3.78 7.62
C GLY A 64 -10.86 -3.60 7.17
N GLY A 65 -10.60 -3.46 5.87
CA GLY A 65 -9.26 -3.26 5.30
C GLY A 65 -8.48 -4.55 5.04
N GLN A 66 -9.13 -5.72 5.11
CA GLN A 66 -8.51 -7.00 4.76
C GLN A 66 -8.78 -7.38 3.30
N PRO A 67 -7.92 -8.22 2.68
CA PRO A 67 -8.18 -8.76 1.35
C PRO A 67 -9.54 -9.47 1.28
N CYS A 68 -10.26 -9.28 0.18
CA CYS A 68 -11.51 -9.97 -0.05
C CYS A 68 -11.26 -11.48 -0.23
N PRO A 69 -11.98 -12.37 0.47
CA PRO A 69 -11.82 -13.81 0.28
C PRO A 69 -12.29 -14.28 -1.12
N PHE A 70 -13.03 -13.44 -1.84
CA PHE A 70 -13.51 -13.69 -3.20
C PHE A 70 -12.65 -13.06 -4.30
N SER A 71 -11.54 -12.39 -3.97
CA SER A 71 -10.60 -11.98 -5.01
C SER A 71 -9.81 -13.21 -5.47
N ASP A 72 -9.97 -13.63 -6.71
CA ASP A 72 -9.15 -14.70 -7.30
C ASP A 72 -7.67 -14.29 -7.24
N ASP A 73 -6.90 -15.07 -6.48
CA ASP A 73 -5.45 -15.10 -6.30
C ASP A 73 -4.64 -13.79 -6.49
N MET A 74 -4.21 -13.25 -5.35
CA MET A 74 -3.39 -12.07 -5.10
C MET A 74 -1.91 -12.13 -5.62
N HIS A 75 -1.59 -13.00 -6.58
CA HIS A 75 -0.23 -13.15 -7.15
C HIS A 75 -0.10 -12.69 -8.62
N ALA A 76 -1.16 -12.16 -9.23
CA ALA A 76 -1.10 -11.69 -10.62
C ALA A 76 -0.23 -10.43 -10.82
N TRP A 77 -0.02 -9.62 -9.78
CA TRP A 77 0.69 -8.34 -9.87
C TRP A 77 2.22 -8.46 -9.79
N GLU A 78 2.77 -9.53 -9.20
CA GLU A 78 4.22 -9.78 -9.15
C GLU A 78 4.80 -10.19 -10.53
N ASN A 79 3.94 -10.49 -11.50
CA ASN A 79 4.34 -10.91 -12.85
C ASN A 79 4.26 -9.79 -13.91
N ILE A 80 4.06 -8.53 -13.51
CA ILE A 80 4.04 -7.40 -14.45
C ILE A 80 5.47 -6.90 -14.67
N PRO A 81 6.03 -7.00 -15.89
CA PRO A 81 7.37 -6.48 -16.18
C PRO A 81 7.43 -4.97 -15.96
N MET A 82 8.40 -4.51 -15.19
CA MET A 82 8.61 -3.09 -14.84
C MET A 82 8.99 -2.20 -16.04
N ASP A 83 9.12 -2.75 -17.24
CA ASP A 83 9.55 -2.06 -18.47
C ASP A 83 8.47 -1.97 -19.57
N ALA A 84 7.24 -2.43 -19.32
CA ALA A 84 6.14 -2.23 -20.26
C ALA A 84 5.39 -0.94 -19.92
N GLU A 85 5.60 0.10 -20.73
CA GLU A 85 4.73 1.28 -20.82
C GLU A 85 3.28 0.81 -21.06
N ALA A 86 2.50 0.67 -19.99
CA ALA A 86 1.12 0.24 -20.08
C ALA A 86 0.24 1.41 -20.56
N ASP A 87 -0.21 1.33 -21.82
CA ASP A 87 -1.24 2.18 -22.39
C ASP A 87 -2.55 2.03 -21.60
N PHE A 88 -2.83 3.02 -20.75
CA PHE A 88 -3.92 3.03 -19.77
C PHE A 88 -5.33 3.18 -20.40
N SER A 89 -5.46 3.21 -21.73
CA SER A 89 -6.75 3.46 -22.39
C SER A 89 -7.63 2.23 -22.60
N SER A 90 -7.14 1.00 -22.35
CA SER A 90 -7.82 -0.21 -22.85
C SER A 90 -7.83 -1.40 -21.87
N MET A 91 -8.12 -1.20 -20.59
CA MET A 91 -8.26 -2.35 -19.67
C MET A 91 -9.74 -2.70 -19.44
N GLU A 92 -10.21 -3.66 -20.22
CA GLU A 92 -11.48 -4.33 -19.99
C GLU A 92 -11.39 -5.24 -18.75
N THR A 93 -12.49 -5.25 -18.00
CA THR A 93 -12.76 -6.16 -16.88
C THR A 93 -12.61 -7.61 -17.31
N VAL A 94 -11.50 -8.25 -16.97
CA VAL A 94 -11.42 -9.72 -16.93
C VAL A 94 -12.10 -10.17 -15.65
N HIS A 95 -13.27 -10.78 -15.81
CA HIS A 95 -14.13 -11.32 -14.76
C HIS A 95 -13.33 -11.94 -13.59
N GLY A 96 -13.36 -11.29 -12.42
CA GLY A 96 -12.92 -11.85 -11.14
C GLY A 96 -11.58 -11.36 -10.58
N SER A 97 -10.73 -10.68 -11.37
CA SER A 97 -9.42 -10.23 -10.90
C SER A 97 -9.43 -8.73 -10.60
N THR A 98 -9.41 -8.36 -9.32
CA THR A 98 -9.40 -6.95 -8.90
C THR A 98 -7.98 -6.39 -8.99
N ILE A 99 -7.62 -5.85 -10.15
CA ILE A 99 -6.31 -5.20 -10.34
C ILE A 99 -6.22 -3.98 -9.42
N PRO A 100 -5.11 -3.82 -8.66
CA PRO A 100 -4.93 -2.64 -7.82
C PRO A 100 -5.00 -1.38 -8.69
N THR A 101 -5.97 -0.51 -8.39
CA THR A 101 -6.13 0.76 -9.08
C THR A 101 -5.32 1.82 -8.35
N LYS A 102 -4.47 2.54 -9.06
CA LYS A 102 -3.71 3.65 -8.47
C LYS A 102 -4.60 4.89 -8.35
N LEU A 103 -4.83 5.36 -7.12
CA LEU A 103 -5.63 6.56 -6.83
C LEU A 103 -4.77 7.65 -6.21
N THR A 104 -4.91 8.88 -6.73
CA THR A 104 -4.39 10.09 -6.07
C THR A 104 -5.47 10.66 -5.18
N ILE A 105 -5.21 10.74 -3.89
CA ILE A 105 -6.14 11.23 -2.86
C ILE A 105 -5.59 12.52 -2.29
N VAL A 106 -6.38 13.59 -2.36
CA VAL A 106 -6.07 14.86 -1.70
C VAL A 106 -6.75 14.87 -0.35
N HIS A 107 -5.97 14.96 0.71
CA HIS A 107 -6.41 15.05 2.10
C HIS A 107 -5.91 16.36 2.72
N SER A 108 -6.53 16.78 3.84
CA SER A 108 -6.12 17.98 4.57
C SER A 108 -4.64 18.00 4.98
N THR A 109 -4.00 16.82 5.08
CA THR A 109 -2.59 16.66 5.45
C THR A 109 -1.63 16.54 4.25
N GLY A 110 -2.14 16.47 3.02
CA GLY A 110 -1.33 16.37 1.81
C GLY A 110 -1.97 15.56 0.68
N VAL A 111 -1.15 15.25 -0.33
CA VAL A 111 -1.54 14.41 -1.46
C VAL A 111 -0.91 13.04 -1.29
N PHE A 112 -1.72 11.99 -1.44
CA PHE A 112 -1.33 10.60 -1.21
C PHE A 112 -1.64 9.77 -2.45
N LEU A 113 -0.73 8.87 -2.79
CA LEU A 113 -0.92 7.89 -3.83
C LEU A 113 -1.12 6.54 -3.16
N HIS A 114 -2.14 5.79 -3.56
CA HIS A 114 -2.41 4.45 -3.02
C HIS A 114 -2.82 3.49 -4.13
N ASN A 115 -2.35 2.24 -4.00
CA ASN A 115 -2.89 1.11 -4.73
C ASN A 115 -4.12 0.61 -3.98
N ILE A 116 -5.29 0.64 -4.62
CA ILE A 116 -6.58 0.31 -4.01
C ILE A 116 -7.13 -0.96 -4.64
N VAL A 117 -7.62 -1.88 -3.80
CA VAL A 117 -8.32 -3.08 -4.22
C VAL A 117 -9.74 -3.05 -3.66
N TRP A 118 -10.72 -3.13 -4.54
CA TRP A 118 -12.13 -3.15 -4.15
C TRP A 118 -12.58 -4.56 -3.75
N CYS A 119 -13.53 -4.63 -2.82
CA CYS A 119 -14.21 -5.89 -2.50
C CYS A 119 -15.05 -6.38 -3.70
N SER A 120 -15.06 -7.70 -3.91
CA SER A 120 -15.79 -8.39 -4.96
C SER A 120 -16.87 -9.36 -4.42
N CYS A 121 -17.31 -9.17 -3.16
CA CYS A 121 -18.35 -10.01 -2.57
C CYS A 121 -19.67 -9.94 -3.35
N PRO A 122 -20.35 -11.09 -3.57
CA PRO A 122 -21.69 -11.11 -4.14
C PRO A 122 -22.72 -10.71 -3.08
N GLY A 123 -22.83 -9.41 -2.76
CA GLY A 123 -23.81 -8.90 -1.79
C GLY A 123 -23.41 -7.58 -1.13
N VAL A 124 -24.24 -7.13 -0.17
CA VAL A 124 -24.00 -5.91 0.64
C VAL A 124 -23.09 -6.15 1.84
N ASP A 125 -22.66 -7.38 2.09
CA ASP A 125 -21.79 -7.73 3.21
C ASP A 125 -20.32 -7.49 2.81
N CYS A 126 -19.90 -6.24 2.97
CA CYS A 126 -18.53 -5.75 2.78
C CYS A 126 -18.06 -5.02 4.04
#